data_AF-X8J583-F1
#
_entry.id   AF-X8J583-F1
#
_cell.length_a   1.000
_cell.length_b   1.000
_cell.length_c   1.000
_cell.angle_alpha   90.00
_cell.angle_beta   90.00
_cell.angle_gamma   90.00
#
_symmetry.space_group_name_H-M   'P 1'
#
loop_
_entity.id
_entity.type
_entity.pdbx_description
1 polymer ?
#
loop_
_entity_poly.entity_id
_entity_poly.type
_entity_poly.pdbx_seq_one_letter_code
_entity_poly.pdbx_strand_id
1 'polypeptide(L)'
;MNQAGDAPNGAEQAAFIDNPRLWEGLPSQTNRYDDVFAGPRAARTMMPGSQSALMNVDGDSRPQLITVPDGWVEFIHPVEGRPYFYNSELRVVTETYIRHPNQLTYIEEWYAVFRELRNRVLPSAANLDVFLDCDGRNTCRYYMIDHANRTICWLRQRQTSDIGIADVRSVLGLRALLFEEYWTHLEYVPKNENHLGAARSELQGALASCLLDHMTSEGSTSPFTKTECKSYLFSLNQAADSGHMLYLNWSIARIMGLLVHSRNVNLYGQFGARLDRTATVEGRRHPPRSEGYMYKSVLLGGGPIIHLNRLENLWVDRIIYTHHWRGLINDLIEEWSTAVAGAGVMWASNMVFVASPSVDIITKTFCGISAIVAGGTGVFTLHMIREHRALGKYAAHAANYFQLYESHATGLQGLSIKYSVPWAGVIWSFGITCVTLVFYLLSSFLVLAGAHMHILVTAFLVAGVYVYARGVNPFFHDIRKVAHRFGIVSAPPPPMTPVARSYPTNPAEILDPVDNFVLPPAVYDLGSD
;
A
#
# COMPACT_ATOMS: atom_id res chain seq x y z
N MET A 1 6.97 -81.15 -47.40
CA MET A 1 6.47 -81.05 -46.02
C MET A 1 7.27 -79.94 -45.34
N ASN A 2 6.55 -79.00 -44.76
CA ASN A 2 6.97 -77.90 -43.86
C ASN A 2 7.46 -76.58 -44.48
N GLN A 3 6.49 -75.67 -44.47
CA GLN A 3 6.54 -74.22 -44.51
C GLN A 3 7.36 -73.61 -43.36
N ALA A 4 7.96 -72.46 -43.64
CA ALA A 4 8.04 -71.28 -42.76
C ALA A 4 8.53 -70.15 -43.70
N GLY A 5 7.86 -69.03 -43.95
CA GLY A 5 6.80 -68.34 -43.22
C GLY A 5 7.15 -66.86 -43.40
N ASP A 6 6.65 -66.24 -44.47
CA ASP A 6 6.75 -64.80 -44.70
C ASP A 6 6.06 -64.06 -43.55
N ALA A 7 6.83 -63.29 -42.78
CA ALA A 7 6.30 -62.32 -41.85
C ALA A 7 6.25 -60.95 -42.56
N PRO A 8 5.07 -60.32 -42.70
CA PRO A 8 4.97 -59.01 -43.32
C PRO A 8 5.43 -57.94 -42.34
N ASN A 9 6.19 -56.98 -42.88
CA ASN A 9 6.25 -55.58 -42.45
C ASN A 9 6.24 -55.34 -40.95
N GLY A 10 7.43 -55.31 -40.35
CA GLY A 10 7.66 -54.42 -39.23
C GLY A 10 7.33 -53.00 -39.69
N ALA A 11 6.15 -52.52 -39.35
CA ALA A 11 5.87 -51.10 -39.38
C ALA A 11 6.90 -50.46 -38.45
N GLU A 12 7.93 -49.84 -39.04
CA GLU A 12 8.74 -48.85 -38.34
C GLU A 12 7.76 -47.91 -37.65
N GLN A 13 7.66 -48.03 -36.33
CA GLN A 13 7.04 -46.98 -35.52
C GLN A 13 7.87 -45.74 -35.80
N ALA A 14 7.35 -44.88 -36.66
CA ALA A 14 7.95 -43.60 -36.98
C ALA A 14 8.41 -42.96 -35.66
N ALA A 15 9.71 -42.68 -35.57
CA ALA A 15 10.31 -42.07 -34.40
C ALA A 15 9.49 -40.83 -34.06
N PHE A 16 8.87 -40.82 -32.88
CA PHE A 16 8.09 -39.68 -32.44
C PHE A 16 9.06 -38.53 -32.20
N ILE A 17 8.95 -37.52 -33.06
CA ILE A 17 9.62 -36.26 -32.88
C ILE A 17 8.79 -35.53 -31.84
N ASP A 18 9.31 -35.46 -30.61
CA ASP A 18 8.76 -34.57 -29.58
C ASP A 18 8.69 -33.17 -30.18
N ASN A 19 7.48 -32.64 -30.36
CA ASN A 19 7.30 -31.38 -31.06
C ASN A 19 7.52 -30.24 -30.05
N PRO A 20 8.65 -29.51 -30.11
CA PRO A 20 8.98 -28.47 -29.14
C PRO A 20 8.04 -27.26 -29.23
N ARG A 21 7.25 -27.17 -30.30
CA ARG A 21 6.26 -26.11 -30.53
C ARG A 21 4.95 -26.35 -29.79
N LEU A 22 4.69 -27.57 -29.31
CA LEU A 22 3.67 -27.81 -28.28
C LEU A 22 4.35 -27.61 -26.93
N TRP A 23 3.97 -26.59 -26.17
CA TRP A 23 4.69 -26.18 -24.97
C TRP A 23 3.78 -25.94 -23.77
N GLU A 24 4.36 -26.11 -22.58
CA GLU A 24 3.67 -26.06 -21.28
C GLU A 24 3.48 -24.62 -20.83
N GLY A 25 2.23 -24.20 -20.58
CA GLY A 25 1.95 -22.86 -20.04
C GLY A 25 0.99 -22.85 -18.86
N LEU A 26 0.75 -21.66 -18.32
CA LEU A 26 -0.21 -21.42 -17.24
C LEU A 26 -1.46 -20.69 -17.73
N PRO A 27 -2.62 -20.91 -17.08
CA PRO A 27 -3.79 -20.06 -17.24
C PRO A 27 -3.47 -18.56 -17.12
N SER A 28 -2.71 -18.17 -16.10
CA SER A 28 -2.33 -16.76 -15.84
C SER A 28 -1.44 -16.10 -16.90
N GLN A 29 -0.87 -16.87 -17.83
CA GLN A 29 0.06 -16.40 -18.87
C GLN A 29 -0.55 -16.34 -20.28
N THR A 30 -1.87 -16.41 -20.37
CA THR A 30 -2.57 -16.30 -21.66
C THR A 30 -2.51 -14.86 -22.18
N ASN A 31 -2.45 -14.70 -23.50
CA ASN A 31 -2.47 -13.37 -24.16
C ASN A 31 -3.90 -12.80 -24.22
N ARG A 32 -4.73 -13.11 -23.23
CA ARG A 32 -6.18 -12.87 -23.25
C ARG A 32 -6.53 -11.39 -23.36
N TYR A 33 -5.74 -10.52 -22.74
CA TYR A 33 -5.97 -9.07 -22.69
C TYR A 33 -5.14 -8.28 -23.70
N ASP A 34 -4.18 -8.91 -24.38
CA ASP A 34 -3.30 -8.24 -25.34
C ASP A 34 -3.84 -8.31 -26.77
N ASP A 35 -4.58 -9.38 -27.11
CA ASP A 35 -5.15 -9.60 -28.44
C ASP A 35 -6.59 -9.07 -28.56
N VAL A 36 -6.73 -7.75 -28.72
CA VAL A 36 -8.04 -7.04 -28.74
C VAL A 36 -8.36 -6.42 -30.10
N PHE A 37 -7.51 -6.62 -31.11
CA PHE A 37 -7.70 -5.96 -32.41
C PHE A 37 -8.79 -6.64 -33.24
N ALA A 38 -10.01 -6.08 -33.20
CA ALA A 38 -11.18 -6.59 -33.92
C ALA A 38 -11.21 -6.27 -35.44
N GLY A 39 -10.20 -5.57 -35.97
CA GLY A 39 -10.19 -5.11 -37.35
C GLY A 39 -11.10 -3.89 -37.60
N PRO A 40 -11.12 -3.37 -38.84
CA PRO A 40 -11.94 -2.22 -39.22
C PRO A 40 -13.43 -2.58 -39.25
N ARG A 41 -14.28 -1.62 -38.86
CA ARG A 41 -15.74 -1.75 -39.06
C ARG A 41 -16.07 -1.73 -40.55
N ALA A 42 -17.04 -2.54 -40.95
CA ALA A 42 -17.54 -2.55 -42.31
C ALA A 42 -19.07 -2.53 -42.32
N ALA A 43 -19.66 -1.85 -43.32
CA ALA A 43 -21.11 -1.79 -43.49
C ALA A 43 -21.66 -3.19 -43.83
N ARG A 44 -22.89 -3.46 -43.39
CA ARG A 44 -23.61 -4.72 -43.64
C ARG A 44 -24.99 -4.43 -44.20
N THR A 45 -25.39 -5.23 -45.18
CA THR A 45 -26.73 -5.14 -45.78
C THR A 45 -27.67 -6.08 -45.04
N MET A 46 -28.79 -5.56 -44.54
CA MET A 46 -29.86 -6.40 -43.99
C MET A 46 -30.80 -6.82 -45.13
N MET A 47 -31.05 -8.12 -45.28
CA MET A 47 -31.93 -8.61 -46.34
C MET A 47 -33.40 -8.41 -45.96
N PRO A 48 -34.22 -7.73 -46.78
CA PRO A 48 -35.65 -7.61 -46.53
C PRO A 48 -36.33 -8.99 -46.59
N GLY A 49 -37.32 -9.21 -45.71
CA GLY A 49 -38.08 -10.48 -45.66
C GLY A 49 -37.48 -11.59 -44.78
N SER A 50 -36.34 -11.37 -44.12
CA SER A 50 -35.84 -12.29 -43.10
C SER A 50 -36.68 -12.19 -41.82
N GLN A 51 -37.09 -13.33 -41.27
CA GLN A 51 -37.79 -13.42 -39.97
C GLN A 51 -36.85 -13.22 -38.78
N SER A 52 -35.53 -13.28 -38.98
CA SER A 52 -34.53 -13.11 -37.92
C SER A 52 -33.22 -12.52 -38.44
N ALA A 53 -32.65 -11.58 -37.68
CA ALA A 53 -31.33 -11.04 -37.98
C ALA A 53 -30.21 -12.11 -37.98
N LEU A 54 -30.45 -13.25 -37.32
CA LEU A 54 -29.53 -14.40 -37.29
C LEU A 54 -29.41 -15.12 -38.65
N MET A 55 -30.36 -14.90 -39.56
CA MET A 55 -30.33 -15.47 -40.92
C MET A 55 -29.56 -14.59 -41.91
N ASN A 56 -29.08 -13.41 -41.49
CA ASN A 56 -28.24 -12.58 -42.33
C ASN A 56 -26.86 -13.24 -42.46
N VAL A 57 -26.52 -13.69 -43.67
CA VAL A 57 -25.19 -14.23 -43.98
C VAL A 57 -24.30 -13.08 -44.44
N ASP A 58 -23.17 -12.89 -43.75
CA ASP A 58 -22.16 -11.91 -44.14
C ASP A 58 -21.30 -12.47 -45.28
N GLY A 59 -21.87 -12.54 -46.49
CA GLY A 59 -21.22 -13.15 -47.66
C GLY A 59 -19.88 -12.52 -48.04
N ASP A 60 -19.69 -11.24 -47.71
CA ASP A 60 -18.47 -10.47 -47.94
C ASP A 60 -17.50 -10.48 -46.74
N SER A 61 -17.85 -11.14 -45.63
CA SER A 61 -16.91 -11.32 -44.53
C SER A 61 -15.69 -12.12 -44.98
N ARG A 62 -14.52 -11.56 -44.71
CA ARG A 62 -13.25 -12.27 -44.81
C ARG A 62 -12.59 -12.22 -43.44
N PRO A 63 -12.37 -13.36 -42.79
CA PRO A 63 -12.75 -14.72 -43.18
C PRO A 63 -14.27 -14.97 -43.11
N GLN A 64 -14.78 -15.91 -43.91
CA GLN A 64 -16.13 -16.43 -43.73
C GLN A 64 -16.17 -17.27 -42.45
N LEU A 65 -17.05 -16.90 -41.53
CA LEU A 65 -17.24 -17.63 -40.28
C LEU A 65 -18.12 -18.84 -40.51
N ILE A 66 -17.71 -20.00 -39.99
CA ILE A 66 -18.53 -21.21 -39.97
C ILE A 66 -19.46 -21.18 -38.75
N THR A 67 -20.49 -22.04 -38.79
CA THR A 67 -21.24 -22.39 -37.58
C THR A 67 -20.32 -23.09 -36.58
N VAL A 68 -20.74 -23.15 -35.32
CA VAL A 68 -20.01 -23.92 -34.31
C VAL A 68 -19.90 -25.38 -34.80
N PRO A 69 -18.69 -25.96 -34.88
CA PRO A 69 -18.51 -27.32 -35.40
C PRO A 69 -19.20 -28.38 -34.53
N ASP A 70 -19.54 -29.51 -35.14
CA ASP A 70 -20.19 -30.61 -34.42
C ASP A 70 -19.32 -31.10 -33.24
N GLY A 71 -19.98 -31.36 -32.10
CA GLY A 71 -19.31 -31.74 -30.84
C GLY A 71 -18.72 -30.58 -30.03
N TRP A 72 -18.67 -29.36 -30.59
CA TRP A 72 -18.24 -28.17 -29.87
C TRP A 72 -19.44 -27.36 -29.36
N VAL A 73 -19.26 -26.75 -28.18
CA VAL A 73 -20.21 -25.80 -27.61
C VAL A 73 -19.50 -24.46 -27.45
N GLU A 74 -20.10 -23.41 -28.02
CA GLU A 74 -19.67 -22.02 -27.83
C GLU A 74 -20.27 -21.47 -26.54
N PHE A 75 -19.41 -20.91 -25.70
CA PHE A 75 -19.79 -20.15 -24.52
C PHE A 75 -19.26 -18.72 -24.65
N ILE A 76 -19.94 -17.79 -23.99
CA ILE A 76 -19.53 -16.39 -23.91
C ILE A 76 -19.15 -16.12 -22.47
N HIS A 77 -17.94 -15.61 -22.24
CA HIS A 77 -17.49 -15.27 -20.90
C HIS A 77 -18.44 -14.23 -20.27
N PRO A 78 -19.00 -14.49 -19.07
CA PRO A 78 -20.16 -13.75 -18.55
C PRO A 78 -19.94 -12.25 -18.32
N VAL A 79 -18.69 -11.83 -18.10
CA VAL A 79 -18.36 -10.43 -17.79
C VAL A 79 -17.56 -9.74 -18.89
N GLU A 80 -16.62 -10.46 -19.49
CA GLU A 80 -15.70 -9.90 -20.49
C GLU A 80 -16.19 -10.07 -21.93
N GLY A 81 -17.14 -10.98 -22.17
CA GLY A 81 -17.73 -11.18 -23.50
C GLY A 81 -16.87 -11.97 -24.49
N ARG A 82 -15.66 -12.40 -24.12
CA ARG A 82 -14.80 -13.22 -24.98
C ARG A 82 -15.42 -14.62 -25.19
N PRO A 83 -15.56 -15.10 -26.44
CA PRO A 83 -16.05 -16.44 -26.70
C PRO A 83 -14.97 -17.49 -26.39
N TYR A 84 -15.40 -18.66 -25.92
CA TYR A 84 -14.57 -19.84 -25.75
C TYR A 84 -15.37 -21.08 -26.11
N PHE A 85 -14.65 -22.16 -26.42
CA PHE A 85 -15.24 -23.36 -26.98
C PHE A 85 -14.83 -24.58 -26.16
N TYR A 86 -15.78 -25.48 -25.95
CA TYR A 86 -15.56 -26.72 -25.25
C TYR A 86 -16.10 -27.90 -26.05
N ASN A 87 -15.30 -28.95 -26.16
CA ASN A 87 -15.70 -30.23 -26.72
C ASN A 87 -15.68 -31.29 -25.61
N SER A 88 -16.86 -31.80 -25.24
CA SER A 88 -17.03 -32.73 -24.12
C SER A 88 -16.51 -34.13 -24.41
N GLU A 89 -16.55 -34.57 -25.67
CA GLU A 89 -16.06 -35.89 -26.09
C GLU A 89 -14.54 -35.93 -26.10
N LEU A 90 -13.91 -34.88 -26.65
CA LEU A 90 -12.46 -34.75 -26.72
C LEU A 90 -11.85 -34.23 -25.41
N ARG A 91 -12.67 -33.64 -24.54
CA ARG A 91 -12.31 -32.91 -23.31
C ARG A 91 -11.34 -31.75 -23.57
N VAL A 92 -11.61 -30.99 -24.63
CA VAL A 92 -10.76 -29.87 -25.07
C VAL A 92 -11.48 -28.56 -24.79
N VAL A 93 -10.78 -27.62 -24.15
CA VAL A 93 -11.20 -26.24 -23.97
C VAL A 93 -10.26 -25.33 -24.77
N THR A 94 -10.78 -24.33 -25.46
CA THR A 94 -9.96 -23.33 -26.16
C THR A 94 -10.64 -21.97 -26.22
N GLU A 95 -9.84 -20.91 -26.15
CA GLU A 95 -10.27 -19.54 -26.46
C GLU A 95 -9.95 -19.12 -27.90
N THR A 96 -9.30 -20.00 -28.66
CA THR A 96 -9.07 -19.78 -30.09
C THR A 96 -10.42 -19.76 -30.80
N TYR A 97 -10.66 -18.76 -31.64
CA TYR A 97 -11.96 -18.59 -32.30
C TYR A 97 -12.15 -19.61 -33.44
N ILE A 98 -12.58 -20.83 -33.09
CA ILE A 98 -12.70 -21.98 -34.02
C ILE A 98 -13.79 -21.79 -35.09
N ARG A 99 -14.65 -20.77 -34.96
CA ARG A 99 -15.56 -20.37 -36.04
C ARG A 99 -14.82 -19.81 -37.25
N HIS A 100 -13.53 -19.52 -37.12
CA HIS A 100 -12.65 -19.33 -38.26
C HIS A 100 -12.12 -20.69 -38.76
N PRO A 101 -12.35 -21.09 -40.03
CA PRO A 101 -11.98 -22.42 -40.54
C PRO A 101 -10.51 -22.81 -40.33
N ASN A 102 -9.59 -21.89 -40.62
CA ASN A 102 -8.16 -22.11 -40.39
C ASN A 102 -7.85 -22.41 -38.92
N GLN A 103 -8.51 -21.73 -37.97
CA GLN A 103 -8.26 -21.89 -36.55
C GLN A 103 -8.74 -23.24 -36.03
N LEU A 104 -9.90 -23.71 -36.48
CA LEU A 104 -10.37 -25.07 -36.18
C LEU A 104 -9.36 -26.12 -36.63
N THR A 105 -8.88 -25.99 -37.87
CA THR A 105 -7.88 -26.91 -38.45
C THR A 105 -6.62 -26.97 -37.58
N TYR A 106 -6.16 -25.82 -37.09
CA TYR A 106 -4.98 -25.76 -36.22
C TYR A 106 -5.23 -26.42 -34.86
N ILE A 107 -6.39 -26.20 -34.25
CA ILE A 107 -6.76 -26.84 -32.98
C ILE A 107 -6.82 -28.37 -33.14
N GLU A 108 -7.39 -28.88 -34.22
CA GLU A 108 -7.46 -30.32 -34.51
C GLU A 108 -6.07 -30.93 -34.74
N GLU A 109 -5.22 -30.27 -35.52
CA GLU A 109 -3.83 -30.68 -35.75
C GLU A 109 -3.04 -30.74 -34.44
N TRP A 110 -3.13 -29.68 -33.61
CA TRP A 110 -2.44 -29.63 -32.33
C TRP A 110 -3.01 -30.62 -31.30
N TYR A 111 -4.32 -30.84 -31.31
CA TYR A 111 -4.95 -31.85 -30.47
C TYR A 111 -4.46 -33.26 -30.84
N ALA A 112 -4.28 -33.57 -32.13
CA ALA A 112 -3.73 -34.86 -32.54
C ALA A 112 -2.30 -35.06 -32.00
N VAL A 113 -1.45 -34.03 -32.07
CA VAL A 113 -0.10 -34.05 -31.51
C VAL A 113 -0.12 -34.24 -29.99
N PHE A 114 -0.96 -33.48 -29.28
CA PHE A 114 -1.13 -33.59 -27.83
C PHE A 114 -1.63 -34.99 -27.43
N ARG A 115 -2.63 -35.51 -28.15
CA ARG A 115 -3.24 -36.82 -27.89
C ARG A 115 -2.22 -37.95 -27.99
N GLU A 116 -1.39 -37.93 -29.04
CA GLU A 116 -0.29 -38.89 -29.20
C GLU A 116 0.71 -38.82 -28.05
N LEU A 117 1.12 -37.61 -27.65
CA LEU A 117 2.02 -37.41 -26.51
C LEU A 117 1.41 -37.92 -25.20
N ARG A 118 0.15 -37.55 -24.91
CA ARG A 118 -0.58 -37.97 -23.72
C ARG A 118 -0.70 -39.50 -23.64
N ASN A 119 -1.11 -40.14 -24.74
CA ASN A 119 -1.30 -41.59 -24.77
C ASN A 119 0.00 -42.37 -24.55
N ARG A 120 1.16 -41.78 -24.80
CA ARG A 120 2.47 -42.39 -24.53
C ARG A 120 2.95 -42.13 -23.11
N VAL A 121 2.84 -40.89 -22.64
CA VAL A 121 3.43 -40.46 -21.36
C VAL A 121 2.51 -40.75 -20.19
N LEU A 122 1.22 -40.46 -20.32
CA LEU A 122 0.24 -40.59 -19.24
C LEU A 122 -1.14 -41.00 -19.78
N PRO A 123 -1.32 -42.26 -20.21
CA PRO A 123 -2.59 -42.75 -20.75
C PRO A 123 -3.77 -42.56 -19.78
N SER A 124 -3.51 -42.64 -18.47
CA SER A 124 -4.51 -42.46 -17.42
C SER A 124 -5.07 -41.03 -17.36
N ALA A 125 -4.40 -40.03 -17.93
CA ALA A 125 -4.87 -38.66 -18.00
C ALA A 125 -5.93 -38.42 -19.10
N ALA A 126 -6.45 -39.47 -19.74
CA ALA A 126 -7.53 -39.36 -20.72
C ALA A 126 -8.84 -38.78 -20.14
N ASN A 127 -9.01 -38.81 -18.81
CA ASN A 127 -10.13 -38.20 -18.10
C ASN A 127 -9.88 -36.75 -17.67
N LEU A 128 -8.70 -36.19 -17.94
CA LEU A 128 -8.42 -34.79 -17.66
C LEU A 128 -8.87 -33.93 -18.83
N ASP A 129 -9.32 -32.71 -18.54
CA ASP A 129 -9.57 -31.73 -19.57
C ASP A 129 -8.24 -31.11 -20.00
N VAL A 130 -8.12 -30.72 -21.26
CA VAL A 130 -6.94 -30.02 -21.78
C VAL A 130 -7.37 -28.65 -22.31
N PHE A 131 -6.62 -27.62 -21.93
CA PHE A 131 -6.71 -26.33 -22.56
C PHE A 131 -5.68 -26.22 -23.67
N LEU A 132 -6.11 -25.77 -24.86
CA LEU A 132 -5.24 -25.52 -26.00
C LEU A 132 -5.38 -24.07 -26.46
N ASP A 133 -4.24 -23.41 -26.63
CA ASP A 133 -4.16 -22.05 -27.15
C ASP A 133 -3.11 -22.00 -28.27
N CYS A 134 -3.58 -21.83 -29.50
CA CYS A 134 -2.78 -21.97 -30.71
C CYS A 134 -2.48 -20.60 -31.34
N ASP A 135 -1.21 -20.34 -31.63
CA ASP A 135 -0.79 -19.27 -32.53
C ASP A 135 -0.58 -19.87 -33.93
N GLY A 136 -1.70 -20.11 -34.61
CA GLY A 136 -1.72 -20.78 -35.90
C GLY A 136 -1.07 -22.16 -35.87
N ARG A 137 -0.25 -22.46 -36.88
CA ARG A 137 0.60 -23.68 -36.96
C ARG A 137 1.96 -23.52 -36.29
N ASN A 138 2.27 -22.35 -35.72
CA ASN A 138 3.62 -22.09 -35.24
C ASN A 138 3.84 -22.71 -33.87
N THR A 139 2.98 -22.38 -32.91
CA THR A 139 3.08 -22.89 -31.54
C THR A 139 1.70 -23.15 -30.94
N CYS A 140 1.63 -24.11 -30.03
CA CYS A 140 0.45 -24.36 -29.22
C CYS A 140 0.86 -24.48 -27.75
N ARG A 141 0.24 -23.66 -26.92
CA ARG A 141 0.35 -23.74 -25.47
C ARG A 141 -0.70 -24.72 -24.96
N TYR A 142 -0.31 -25.57 -24.01
CA TYR A 142 -1.25 -26.46 -23.33
C TYR A 142 -1.03 -26.53 -21.82
N TYR A 143 -2.10 -26.89 -21.13
CA TYR A 143 -2.08 -27.42 -19.76
C TYR A 143 -3.28 -28.35 -19.56
N MET A 144 -3.13 -29.32 -18.68
CA MET A 144 -4.21 -30.24 -18.31
C MET A 144 -4.85 -29.81 -16.98
N ILE A 145 -6.14 -30.07 -16.85
CA ILE A 145 -6.95 -29.67 -15.70
C ILE A 145 -7.40 -30.92 -14.95
N ASP A 146 -6.93 -31.04 -13.71
CA ASP A 146 -7.36 -32.07 -12.77
C ASP A 146 -8.43 -31.51 -11.84
N HIS A 147 -9.69 -31.70 -12.23
CA HIS A 147 -10.85 -31.32 -11.43
C HIS A 147 -10.98 -32.12 -10.12
N ALA A 148 -10.41 -33.31 -10.02
CA ALA A 148 -10.49 -34.13 -8.81
C ALA A 148 -9.57 -33.58 -7.72
N ASN A 149 -8.33 -33.21 -8.09
CA ASN A 149 -7.37 -32.60 -7.16
C ASN A 149 -7.43 -31.06 -7.12
N ARG A 150 -8.22 -30.44 -8.01
CA ARG A 150 -8.34 -28.98 -8.20
C ARG A 150 -6.99 -28.33 -8.55
N THR A 151 -6.21 -28.96 -9.42
CA THR A 151 -4.87 -28.48 -9.82
C THR A 151 -4.69 -28.56 -11.33
N ILE A 152 -3.66 -27.91 -11.86
CA ILE A 152 -3.20 -28.10 -13.23
C ILE A 152 -1.94 -28.98 -13.30
N CYS A 153 -1.72 -29.63 -14.44
CA CYS A 153 -0.54 -30.46 -14.67
C CYS A 153 -0.14 -30.51 -16.15
N TRP A 154 1.05 -31.06 -16.42
CA TRP A 154 1.63 -31.19 -17.76
C TRP A 154 2.13 -32.61 -18.01
N LEU A 155 2.47 -32.89 -19.26
CA LEU A 155 3.00 -34.20 -19.67
C LEU A 155 4.52 -34.26 -19.58
N ARG A 156 5.23 -33.14 -19.73
CA ARG A 156 6.69 -33.10 -19.68
C ARG A 156 7.19 -32.57 -18.35
N GLN A 157 8.39 -33.00 -17.99
CA GLN A 157 9.11 -32.44 -16.85
C GLN A 157 9.60 -31.03 -17.18
N ARG A 158 9.35 -30.09 -16.26
CA ARG A 158 9.77 -28.69 -16.35
C ARG A 158 10.18 -28.18 -14.98
N GLN A 159 11.09 -27.21 -14.95
CA GLN A 159 11.35 -26.45 -13.73
C GLN A 159 10.27 -25.37 -13.56
N THR A 160 10.06 -24.93 -12.32
CA THR A 160 9.11 -23.86 -12.00
C THR A 160 9.41 -22.59 -12.78
N SER A 161 10.69 -22.23 -12.87
CA SER A 161 11.19 -21.08 -13.64
C SER A 161 10.84 -21.14 -15.12
N ASP A 162 10.87 -22.34 -15.74
CA ASP A 162 10.66 -22.51 -17.18
C ASP A 162 9.20 -22.22 -17.57
N ILE A 163 8.27 -22.47 -16.66
CA ILE A 163 6.83 -22.23 -16.85
C ILE A 163 6.42 -20.89 -16.21
N GLY A 164 7.35 -20.16 -15.58
CA GLY A 164 7.06 -18.88 -14.91
C GLY A 164 6.30 -19.00 -13.59
N ILE A 165 6.44 -20.13 -12.91
CA ILE A 165 6.04 -20.30 -11.49
C ILE A 165 7.21 -19.83 -10.62
N ALA A 166 6.94 -19.04 -9.60
CA ALA A 166 7.96 -18.61 -8.63
C ALA A 166 8.56 -19.82 -7.88
N ASP A 167 9.82 -19.70 -7.48
CA ASP A 167 10.49 -20.74 -6.69
C ASP A 167 9.78 -20.94 -5.34
N VAL A 168 9.61 -22.21 -4.97
CA VAL A 168 8.89 -22.61 -3.75
C VAL A 168 9.80 -23.33 -2.77
N ARG A 169 9.47 -23.21 -1.48
CA ARG A 169 10.19 -23.89 -0.38
C ARG A 169 9.87 -25.37 -0.28
N SER A 170 8.70 -25.78 -0.76
CA SER A 170 8.18 -27.13 -0.58
C SER A 170 7.21 -27.51 -1.69
N VAL A 171 6.99 -28.82 -1.83
CA VAL A 171 5.97 -29.37 -2.75
C VAL A 171 4.57 -28.91 -2.38
N LEU A 172 4.29 -28.65 -1.10
CA LEU A 172 3.01 -28.08 -0.66
C LEU A 172 2.82 -26.66 -1.21
N GLY A 173 3.89 -25.86 -1.23
CA GLY A 173 3.89 -24.55 -1.86
C GLY A 173 3.62 -24.62 -3.36
N LEU A 174 4.27 -25.55 -4.07
CA LEU A 174 4.00 -25.78 -5.49
C LEU A 174 2.53 -26.15 -5.71
N ARG A 175 2.00 -27.10 -4.93
CA ARG A 175 0.60 -27.53 -5.04
C ARG A 175 -0.37 -26.37 -4.79
N ALA A 176 -0.05 -25.47 -3.86
CA ALA A 176 -0.86 -24.30 -3.57
C ALA A 176 -0.89 -23.29 -4.73
N LEU A 177 0.25 -23.08 -5.42
CA LEU A 177 0.31 -22.26 -6.64
C LEU A 177 -0.46 -22.91 -7.80
N LEU A 178 -0.34 -24.23 -8.00
CA LEU A 178 -1.11 -24.94 -9.03
C LEU A 178 -2.62 -24.96 -8.73
N PHE A 179 -3.01 -24.91 -7.46
CA PHE A 179 -4.39 -24.75 -7.02
C PHE A 179 -4.92 -23.35 -7.33
N GLU A 180 -4.09 -22.31 -7.24
CA GLU A 180 -4.45 -20.95 -7.68
C GLU A 180 -4.72 -20.90 -9.18
N GLU A 181 -3.83 -21.47 -9.98
CA GLU A 181 -3.97 -21.52 -11.44
C GLU A 181 -5.22 -22.29 -11.88
N TYR A 182 -5.63 -23.33 -11.14
CA TYR A 182 -6.90 -24.00 -11.36
C TYR A 182 -8.11 -23.05 -11.24
N TRP A 183 -8.13 -22.17 -10.23
CA TRP A 183 -9.19 -21.18 -10.09
C TRP A 183 -9.13 -20.11 -11.18
N THR A 184 -7.94 -19.70 -11.61
CA THR A 184 -7.74 -18.81 -12.77
C THR A 184 -8.33 -19.43 -14.04
N HIS A 185 -8.10 -20.71 -14.29
CA HIS A 185 -8.72 -21.42 -15.41
C HIS A 185 -10.25 -21.38 -15.33
N LEU A 186 -10.82 -21.72 -14.18
CA LEU A 186 -12.28 -21.69 -13.99
C LEU A 186 -12.88 -20.28 -14.10
N GLU A 187 -12.11 -19.24 -13.75
CA GLU A 187 -12.51 -17.85 -13.97
C GLU A 187 -12.57 -17.55 -15.47
N TYR A 188 -11.57 -17.97 -16.25
CA TYR A 188 -11.45 -17.65 -17.68
C TYR A 188 -12.43 -18.42 -18.56
N VAL A 189 -12.71 -19.68 -18.22
CA VAL A 189 -13.56 -20.58 -19.00
C VAL A 189 -14.57 -21.32 -18.10
N PRO A 190 -15.47 -20.59 -17.42
CA PRO A 190 -16.43 -21.17 -16.48
C PRO A 190 -17.39 -22.12 -17.21
N LYS A 191 -17.65 -23.32 -16.66
CA LYS A 191 -18.64 -24.24 -17.26
C LYS A 191 -20.06 -23.83 -16.86
N ASN A 192 -21.03 -24.05 -17.74
CA ASN A 192 -22.46 -23.86 -17.43
C ASN A 192 -23.07 -25.12 -16.77
N GLU A 193 -22.43 -25.64 -15.73
CA GLU A 193 -22.80 -26.88 -15.05
C GLU A 193 -22.78 -26.68 -13.53
N ASN A 194 -23.68 -27.32 -12.80
CA ASN A 194 -23.72 -27.21 -11.35
C ASN A 194 -22.67 -28.13 -10.67
N HIS A 195 -21.39 -27.75 -10.76
CA HIS A 195 -20.25 -28.54 -10.24
C HIS A 195 -19.51 -27.89 -9.07
N LEU A 196 -19.70 -26.59 -8.84
CA LEU A 196 -19.01 -25.84 -7.77
C LEU A 196 -19.83 -25.64 -6.49
N GLY A 197 -20.93 -26.38 -6.30
CA GLY A 197 -21.80 -26.24 -5.12
C GLY A 197 -21.05 -26.40 -3.80
N ALA A 198 -20.20 -27.42 -3.66
CA ALA A 198 -19.39 -27.62 -2.46
C ALA A 198 -18.35 -26.51 -2.26
N ALA A 199 -17.71 -26.06 -3.35
CA ALA A 199 -16.74 -24.96 -3.30
C ALA A 199 -17.40 -23.62 -2.93
N ARG A 200 -18.66 -23.39 -3.33
CA ARG A 200 -19.44 -22.23 -2.90
C ARG A 200 -19.64 -22.23 -1.39
N SER A 201 -20.08 -23.34 -0.81
CA SER A 201 -20.29 -23.45 0.63
C SER A 201 -18.98 -23.27 1.41
N GLU A 202 -17.89 -23.86 0.91
CA GLU A 202 -16.54 -23.65 1.44
C GLU A 202 -16.14 -22.17 1.40
N LEU A 203 -16.34 -21.51 0.26
CA LEU A 203 -16.04 -20.09 0.08
C LEU A 203 -16.88 -19.21 1.02
N GLN A 204 -18.16 -19.50 1.19
CA GLN A 204 -19.02 -18.75 2.14
C GLN A 204 -18.52 -18.87 3.57
N GLY A 205 -18.14 -20.07 4.01
CA GLY A 205 -17.53 -20.27 5.33
C GLY A 205 -16.19 -19.54 5.49
N ALA A 206 -15.36 -19.56 4.44
CA ALA A 206 -14.08 -18.86 4.43
C ALA A 206 -14.27 -17.33 4.49
N LEU A 207 -15.22 -16.76 3.74
CA LEU A 207 -15.57 -15.34 3.77
C LEU A 207 -16.10 -14.91 5.14
N ALA A 208 -16.95 -15.74 5.77
CA ALA A 208 -17.42 -15.49 7.13
C ALA A 208 -16.27 -15.50 8.15
N SER A 209 -15.30 -16.40 7.98
CA SER A 209 -14.09 -16.45 8.83
C SER A 209 -13.22 -15.21 8.62
N CYS A 210 -12.99 -14.79 7.38
CA CYS A 210 -12.24 -13.57 7.05
C CYS A 210 -12.91 -12.31 7.63
N LEU A 211 -14.24 -12.25 7.56
CA LEU A 211 -15.03 -11.16 8.16
C LEU A 211 -14.80 -11.06 9.67
N LEU A 212 -14.86 -12.19 10.39
CA LEU A 212 -14.64 -12.24 11.83
C LEU A 212 -13.20 -11.88 12.20
N ASP A 213 -12.23 -12.44 11.48
CA ASP A 213 -10.80 -12.15 11.69
C ASP A 213 -10.52 -10.64 11.51
N HIS A 214 -11.00 -10.03 10.42
CA HIS A 214 -10.85 -8.59 10.19
C HIS A 214 -11.52 -7.72 11.25
N MET A 215 -12.62 -8.20 11.86
CA MET A 215 -13.31 -7.48 12.93
C MET A 215 -12.66 -7.64 14.30
N THR A 216 -11.89 -8.70 14.51
CA THR A 216 -11.38 -9.09 15.84
C THR A 216 -9.85 -8.99 15.96
N SER A 217 -9.14 -8.83 14.84
CA SER A 217 -7.67 -8.79 14.78
C SER A 217 -7.16 -7.60 13.95
N GLU A 218 -6.34 -6.74 14.55
CA GLU A 218 -5.65 -5.64 13.86
C GLU A 218 -4.59 -6.13 12.86
N GLY A 219 -4.08 -7.34 13.09
CA GLY A 219 -3.06 -8.02 12.30
C GLY A 219 -3.61 -8.95 11.22
N SER A 220 -4.93 -8.91 10.96
CA SER A 220 -5.61 -9.82 10.03
C SER A 220 -4.89 -9.94 8.68
N THR A 221 -4.68 -11.18 8.24
CA THR A 221 -4.13 -11.49 6.91
C THR A 221 -5.24 -11.63 5.86
N SER A 222 -6.49 -11.30 6.20
CA SER A 222 -7.61 -11.34 5.27
C SER A 222 -7.34 -10.44 4.06
N PRO A 223 -7.51 -10.92 2.82
CA PRO A 223 -7.41 -10.06 1.65
C PRO A 223 -8.56 -9.06 1.54
N PHE A 224 -9.66 -9.31 2.25
CA PHE A 224 -10.92 -8.59 2.11
C PHE A 224 -11.25 -7.81 3.38
N THR A 225 -11.84 -6.64 3.18
CA THR A 225 -12.43 -5.84 4.24
C THR A 225 -13.77 -6.42 4.72
N LYS A 226 -14.23 -5.98 5.90
CA LYS A 226 -15.56 -6.30 6.43
C LYS A 226 -16.69 -6.05 5.41
N THR A 227 -16.62 -4.94 4.68
CA THR A 227 -17.65 -4.57 3.69
C THR A 227 -17.57 -5.46 2.46
N GLU A 228 -16.36 -5.74 1.95
CA GLU A 228 -16.15 -6.65 0.82
C GLU A 228 -16.64 -8.07 1.13
N CYS A 229 -16.31 -8.64 2.30
CA CYS A 229 -16.81 -9.97 2.69
C CYS A 229 -18.35 -10.04 2.67
N LYS A 230 -19.03 -9.03 3.23
CA LYS A 230 -20.50 -8.96 3.23
C LYS A 230 -21.07 -8.84 1.82
N SER A 231 -20.48 -7.96 0.99
CA SER A 231 -20.89 -7.78 -0.39
C SER A 231 -20.69 -9.06 -1.22
N TYR A 232 -19.57 -9.77 -1.05
CA TYR A 232 -19.31 -11.03 -1.73
C TYR A 232 -20.28 -12.14 -1.32
N LEU A 233 -20.54 -12.29 -0.02
CA LEU A 233 -21.55 -13.24 0.48
C LEU A 233 -22.94 -12.97 -0.13
N PHE A 234 -23.34 -11.69 -0.16
CA PHE A 234 -24.59 -11.28 -0.78
C PHE A 234 -24.61 -11.60 -2.29
N SER A 235 -23.58 -11.19 -3.03
CA SER A 235 -23.48 -11.43 -4.47
C SER A 235 -23.48 -12.92 -4.83
N LEU A 236 -22.80 -13.77 -4.04
CA LEU A 236 -22.81 -15.22 -4.25
C LEU A 236 -24.20 -15.84 -4.04
N ASN A 237 -24.99 -15.31 -3.10
CA ASN A 237 -26.37 -15.75 -2.91
C ASN A 237 -27.26 -15.33 -4.07
N GLN A 238 -27.19 -14.06 -4.46
CA GLN A 238 -27.96 -13.55 -5.61
C GLN A 238 -27.62 -14.29 -6.91
N ALA A 239 -26.33 -14.58 -7.16
CA ALA A 239 -25.91 -15.32 -8.34
C ALA A 239 -26.47 -16.74 -8.35
N ALA A 240 -26.59 -17.39 -7.20
CA ALA A 240 -27.17 -18.71 -7.11
C ALA A 240 -28.70 -18.71 -7.27
N ASP A 241 -29.36 -17.74 -6.65
CA ASP A 241 -30.81 -17.59 -6.72
C ASP A 241 -31.28 -17.27 -8.16
N SER A 242 -30.39 -16.72 -9.00
CA SER A 242 -30.66 -16.48 -10.42
C SER A 242 -30.87 -17.75 -11.26
N GLY A 243 -30.39 -18.91 -10.78
CA GLY A 243 -30.41 -20.17 -11.54
C GLY A 243 -29.43 -20.26 -12.71
N HIS A 244 -28.70 -19.18 -13.04
CA HIS A 244 -27.72 -19.18 -14.13
C HIS A 244 -26.34 -19.64 -13.66
N MET A 245 -26.05 -20.94 -13.85
CA MET A 245 -24.83 -21.60 -13.35
C MET A 245 -23.54 -20.98 -13.87
N LEU A 246 -23.52 -20.50 -15.12
CA LEU A 246 -22.35 -19.83 -15.70
C LEU A 246 -21.88 -18.63 -14.87
N TYR A 247 -22.79 -17.72 -14.52
CA TYR A 247 -22.48 -16.51 -13.72
C TYR A 247 -22.12 -16.87 -12.28
N LEU A 248 -22.78 -17.88 -11.71
CA LEU A 248 -22.46 -18.39 -10.37
C LEU A 248 -21.04 -18.97 -10.34
N ASN A 249 -20.69 -19.85 -11.28
CA ASN A 249 -19.39 -20.50 -11.32
C ASN A 249 -18.26 -19.50 -11.54
N TRP A 250 -18.46 -18.52 -12.42
CA TRP A 250 -17.53 -17.40 -12.58
C TRP A 250 -17.34 -16.63 -11.27
N SER A 251 -18.44 -16.29 -10.57
CA SER A 251 -18.37 -15.55 -9.31
C SER A 251 -17.62 -16.32 -8.22
N ILE A 252 -17.86 -17.63 -8.12
CA ILE A 252 -17.14 -18.52 -7.20
C ILE A 252 -15.66 -18.54 -7.55
N ALA A 253 -15.32 -18.81 -8.81
CA ALA A 253 -13.94 -18.90 -9.26
C ALA A 253 -13.17 -17.59 -9.03
N ARG A 254 -13.78 -16.46 -9.36
CA ARG A 254 -13.19 -15.13 -9.17
C ARG A 254 -12.84 -14.84 -7.72
N ILE A 255 -13.79 -15.02 -6.81
CA ILE A 255 -13.59 -14.68 -5.39
C ILE A 255 -12.68 -15.72 -4.72
N MET A 256 -12.81 -17.00 -5.08
CA MET A 256 -11.94 -18.07 -4.59
C MET A 256 -10.49 -17.85 -5.05
N GLY A 257 -10.27 -17.46 -6.31
CA GLY A 257 -8.94 -17.13 -6.83
C GLY A 257 -8.26 -16.03 -6.02
N LEU A 258 -8.96 -14.94 -5.71
CA LEU A 258 -8.46 -13.86 -4.85
C LEU A 258 -8.11 -14.35 -3.43
N LEU A 259 -8.95 -15.21 -2.85
CA LEU A 259 -8.72 -15.79 -1.54
C LEU A 259 -7.49 -16.72 -1.53
N VAL A 260 -7.39 -17.58 -2.54
CA VAL A 260 -6.29 -18.54 -2.69
C VAL A 260 -4.97 -17.82 -2.94
N HIS A 261 -4.95 -16.79 -3.79
CA HIS A 261 -3.77 -15.94 -3.98
C HIS A 261 -3.26 -15.37 -2.65
N SER A 262 -4.15 -14.79 -1.84
CA SER A 262 -3.78 -14.27 -0.52
C SER A 262 -3.27 -15.37 0.42
N ARG A 263 -3.89 -16.55 0.41
CA ARG A 263 -3.45 -17.71 1.19
C ARG A 263 -2.05 -18.17 0.78
N ASN A 264 -1.75 -18.17 -0.52
CA ASN A 264 -0.44 -18.54 -1.05
C ASN A 264 0.65 -17.55 -0.61
N VAL A 265 0.37 -16.25 -0.75
CA VAL A 265 1.27 -15.17 -0.28
C VAL A 265 1.57 -15.28 1.23
N ASN A 266 0.60 -15.77 2.02
CA ASN A 266 0.73 -15.92 3.47
C ASN A 266 1.16 -17.34 3.91
N LEU A 267 1.57 -18.21 2.99
CA LEU A 267 1.97 -19.61 3.26
C LEU A 267 0.91 -20.39 4.07
N TYR A 268 -0.37 -20.18 3.75
CA TYR A 268 -1.49 -20.79 4.45
C TYR A 268 -1.41 -22.33 4.43
N GLY A 269 -1.55 -22.94 5.61
CA GLY A 269 -1.48 -24.40 5.77
C GLY A 269 -0.07 -24.99 5.63
N GLN A 270 0.97 -24.16 5.51
CA GLN A 270 2.36 -24.59 5.41
C GLN A 270 3.13 -24.27 6.71
N PHE A 271 4.29 -24.91 6.87
CA PHE A 271 5.23 -24.55 7.94
C PHE A 271 5.75 -23.12 7.71
N GLY A 272 5.69 -22.27 8.74
CA GLY A 272 6.05 -20.86 8.64
C GLY A 272 4.94 -19.95 8.10
N ALA A 273 3.67 -20.38 8.16
CA ALA A 273 2.52 -19.55 7.81
C ALA A 273 2.56 -18.16 8.48
N ARG A 274 2.25 -17.12 7.72
CA ARG A 274 2.09 -15.77 8.27
C ARG A 274 0.78 -15.70 9.05
N LEU A 275 0.88 -15.55 10.37
CA LEU A 275 -0.28 -15.44 11.26
C LEU A 275 -0.70 -13.98 11.52
N ASP A 276 0.22 -13.04 11.31
CA ASP A 276 -0.03 -11.60 11.44
C ASP A 276 0.54 -10.90 10.22
N ARG A 277 -0.21 -9.97 9.61
CA ARG A 277 0.21 -9.24 8.41
C ARG A 277 1.55 -8.52 8.59
N THR A 278 1.88 -8.10 9.81
CA THR A 278 3.11 -7.38 10.16
C THR A 278 4.29 -8.31 10.48
N ALA A 279 4.07 -9.62 10.58
CA ALA A 279 5.13 -10.59 10.84
C ALA A 279 6.04 -10.77 9.61
N THR A 280 7.35 -10.83 9.85
CA THR A 280 8.34 -11.13 8.80
C THR A 280 8.57 -12.63 8.71
N VAL A 281 8.34 -13.20 7.52
CA VAL A 281 8.48 -14.62 7.21
C VAL A 281 9.62 -14.84 6.21
N GLU A 282 9.80 -13.93 5.26
CA GLU A 282 10.87 -14.00 4.24
C GLU A 282 12.24 -13.56 4.79
N GLY A 283 12.31 -13.15 6.05
CA GLY A 283 13.53 -12.61 6.67
C GLY A 283 13.95 -11.24 6.13
N ARG A 284 13.10 -10.58 5.34
CA ARG A 284 13.38 -9.25 4.75
C ARG A 284 13.11 -8.17 5.78
N ARG A 285 14.11 -7.92 6.63
CA ARG A 285 14.05 -6.90 7.67
C ARG A 285 14.33 -5.52 7.09
N HIS A 286 13.65 -4.50 7.63
CA HIS A 286 13.92 -3.11 7.31
C HIS A 286 15.34 -2.72 7.75
N PRO A 287 16.07 -1.90 6.95
CA PRO A 287 17.40 -1.47 7.30
C PRO A 287 17.39 -0.55 8.54
N PRO A 288 18.49 -0.51 9.31
CA PRO A 288 18.59 0.37 10.47
C PRO A 288 18.45 1.85 10.07
N ARG A 289 18.02 2.68 11.01
CA ARG A 289 17.89 4.12 10.80
C ARG A 289 19.27 4.73 10.61
N SER A 290 19.48 5.45 9.52
CA SER A 290 20.76 6.13 9.28
C SER A 290 20.90 7.38 10.16
N GLU A 291 22.13 7.77 10.52
CA GLU A 291 22.36 8.96 11.36
C GLU A 291 21.82 10.23 10.70
N GLY A 292 22.07 10.40 9.39
CA GLY A 292 21.55 11.53 8.62
C GLY A 292 20.02 11.56 8.55
N TYR A 293 19.37 10.39 8.59
CA TYR A 293 17.91 10.31 8.71
C TYR A 293 17.44 10.81 10.08
N MET A 294 18.07 10.37 11.17
CA MET A 294 17.71 10.80 12.53
C MET A 294 17.81 12.32 12.71
N TYR A 295 18.86 12.95 12.17
CA TYR A 295 18.98 14.40 12.19
C TYR A 295 17.83 15.10 11.44
N LYS A 296 17.48 14.61 10.23
CA LYS A 296 16.34 15.14 9.47
C LYS A 296 15.01 14.91 10.18
N SER A 297 14.84 13.80 10.89
CA SER A 297 13.65 13.54 11.69
C SER A 297 13.45 14.59 12.77
N VAL A 298 14.51 14.99 13.48
CA VAL A 298 14.44 16.06 14.49
C VAL A 298 14.07 17.40 13.85
N LEU A 299 14.74 17.77 12.73
CA LEU A 299 14.43 19.01 12.00
C LEU A 299 12.99 19.06 11.47
N LEU A 300 12.40 17.91 11.13
CA LEU A 300 11.04 17.80 10.62
C LEU A 300 10.01 17.52 11.73
N GLY A 301 10.34 17.80 12.99
CA GLY A 301 9.42 17.69 14.13
C GLY A 301 9.00 16.26 14.46
N GLY A 302 9.80 15.26 14.11
CA GLY A 302 9.52 13.84 14.33
C GLY A 302 8.62 13.19 13.27
N GLY A 303 8.08 13.96 12.32
CA GLY A 303 7.22 13.45 11.24
C GLY A 303 7.79 12.24 10.49
N PRO A 304 9.09 12.23 10.10
CA PRO A 304 9.62 11.12 9.31
C PRO A 304 9.54 9.78 10.05
N ILE A 305 9.72 9.76 11.36
CA ILE A 305 9.63 8.53 12.17
C ILE A 305 8.21 7.97 12.12
N ILE A 306 7.20 8.83 12.24
CA ILE A 306 5.79 8.44 12.19
C ILE A 306 5.46 7.87 10.81
N HIS A 307 5.80 8.57 9.73
CA HIS A 307 5.52 8.10 8.38
C HIS A 307 6.32 6.85 8.03
N LEU A 308 7.57 6.73 8.49
CA LEU A 308 8.38 5.54 8.23
C LEU A 308 7.79 4.30 8.88
N ASN A 309 7.34 4.39 10.14
CA ASN A 309 6.65 3.28 10.80
C ASN A 309 5.37 2.88 10.06
N ARG A 310 4.57 3.86 9.57
CA ARG A 310 3.38 3.58 8.76
C ARG A 310 3.71 2.88 7.44
N LEU A 311 4.76 3.34 6.75
CA LEU A 311 5.24 2.78 5.48
C LEU A 311 5.77 1.35 5.68
N GLU A 312 6.55 1.12 6.73
CA GLU A 312 7.17 -0.17 7.02
C GLU A 312 6.17 -1.22 7.50
N ASN A 313 5.15 -0.81 8.26
CA ASN A 313 4.04 -1.68 8.65
C ASN A 313 3.16 -2.07 7.45
N LEU A 314 3.18 -1.26 6.37
CA LEU A 314 2.47 -1.57 5.14
C LEU A 314 3.31 -2.44 4.18
N TRP A 315 4.64 -2.32 4.21
CA TRP A 315 5.58 -2.95 3.28
C TRP A 315 6.36 -4.12 3.90
N VAL A 316 5.67 -5.02 4.62
CA VAL A 316 6.31 -6.17 5.26
C VAL A 316 6.54 -7.27 4.23
N ASP A 317 7.79 -7.75 4.11
CA ASP A 317 8.24 -8.73 3.12
C ASP A 317 7.87 -8.40 1.65
N ARG A 318 7.62 -7.12 1.35
CA ARG A 318 7.14 -6.63 0.05
C ARG A 318 5.72 -7.06 -0.32
N ILE A 319 4.90 -7.32 0.69
CA ILE A 319 3.47 -7.63 0.52
C ILE A 319 2.67 -6.41 0.96
N ILE A 320 1.71 -5.97 0.13
CA ILE A 320 0.76 -4.90 0.45
C ILE A 320 -0.66 -5.41 0.31
N TYR A 321 -1.48 -5.08 1.30
CA TYR A 321 -2.92 -5.27 1.23
C TYR A 321 -3.58 -4.03 0.64
N THR A 322 -4.43 -4.24 -0.37
CA THR A 322 -5.11 -3.16 -1.10
C THR A 322 -5.84 -2.18 -0.18
N HIS A 323 -6.53 -2.67 0.85
CA HIS A 323 -7.31 -1.83 1.76
C HIS A 323 -6.43 -0.98 2.68
N HIS A 324 -5.31 -1.53 3.19
CA HIS A 324 -4.35 -0.75 3.98
C HIS A 324 -3.64 0.31 3.14
N TRP A 325 -3.34 0.02 1.87
CA TRP A 325 -2.82 1.02 0.93
C TRP A 325 -3.80 2.18 0.70
N ARG A 326 -5.07 1.85 0.42
CA ARG A 326 -6.13 2.86 0.25
C ARG A 326 -6.30 3.69 1.52
N GLY A 327 -6.28 3.07 2.69
CA GLY A 327 -6.32 3.74 3.99
C GLY A 327 -5.18 4.75 4.13
N LEU A 328 -3.93 4.31 3.92
CA LEU A 328 -2.76 5.18 3.99
C LEU A 328 -2.88 6.39 3.05
N ILE A 329 -3.26 6.17 1.79
CA ILE A 329 -3.42 7.28 0.81
C ILE A 329 -4.50 8.26 1.25
N ASN A 330 -5.64 7.78 1.76
CA ASN A 330 -6.71 8.65 2.23
C ASN A 330 -6.25 9.48 3.42
N ASP A 331 -5.63 8.85 4.42
CA ASP A 331 -5.11 9.54 5.60
C ASP A 331 -4.08 10.60 5.22
N LEU A 332 -3.14 10.27 4.32
CA LEU A 332 -2.12 11.21 3.86
C LEU A 332 -2.75 12.39 3.11
N ILE A 333 -3.73 12.16 2.25
CA ILE A 333 -4.43 13.24 1.53
C ILE A 333 -5.17 14.15 2.51
N GLU A 334 -5.82 13.60 3.53
CA GLU A 334 -6.51 14.37 4.57
C GLU A 334 -5.51 15.20 5.40
N GLU A 335 -4.46 14.55 5.90
CA GLU A 335 -3.37 15.18 6.64
C GLU A 335 -2.72 16.31 5.84
N TRP A 336 -2.41 16.09 4.57
CA TRP A 336 -1.84 17.11 3.68
C TRP A 336 -2.84 18.22 3.34
N SER A 337 -4.13 17.92 3.24
CA SER A 337 -5.16 18.94 3.01
C SER A 337 -5.24 19.92 4.19
N THR A 338 -5.13 19.41 5.43
CA THR A 338 -5.07 20.26 6.62
C THR A 338 -3.77 21.06 6.68
N ALA A 339 -2.63 20.47 6.29
CA ALA A 339 -1.36 21.20 6.18
C ALA A 339 -1.41 22.34 5.15
N VAL A 340 -2.04 22.13 3.98
CA VAL A 340 -2.25 23.20 2.98
C VAL A 340 -3.06 24.34 3.56
N ALA A 341 -4.14 24.04 4.31
CA ALA A 341 -4.95 25.06 4.95
C ALA A 341 -4.12 25.86 5.97
N GLY A 342 -3.33 25.18 6.82
CA GLY A 342 -2.41 25.82 7.77
C GLY A 342 -1.36 26.70 7.07
N ALA A 343 -0.76 26.21 5.97
CA ALA A 343 0.17 26.96 5.15
C ALA A 343 -0.48 28.21 4.55
N GLY A 344 -1.72 28.12 4.07
CA GLY A 344 -2.49 29.25 3.53
C GLY A 344 -2.77 30.33 4.58
N VAL A 345 -3.17 29.92 5.79
CA VAL A 345 -3.36 30.85 6.93
C VAL A 345 -2.04 31.54 7.24
N MET A 346 -0.94 30.78 7.36
CA MET A 346 0.36 31.36 7.68
C MET A 346 0.86 32.31 6.59
N TRP A 347 0.68 31.97 5.32
CA TRP A 347 1.00 32.84 4.21
C TRP A 347 0.21 34.16 4.31
N ALA A 348 -1.11 34.09 4.49
CA ALA A 348 -1.98 35.26 4.57
C ALA A 348 -1.64 36.15 5.78
N SER A 349 -1.46 35.57 6.97
CA SER A 349 -1.09 36.31 8.18
C SER A 349 0.25 37.04 8.03
N ASN A 350 1.25 36.38 7.44
CA ASN A 350 2.55 37.02 7.22
C ASN A 350 2.49 38.14 6.18
N MET A 351 1.64 38.03 5.15
CA MET A 351 1.43 39.12 4.20
C MET A 351 0.82 40.37 4.85
N VAL A 352 -0.05 40.21 5.87
CA VAL A 352 -0.57 41.34 6.64
C VAL A 352 0.56 42.10 7.36
N PHE A 353 1.48 41.38 8.01
CA PHE A 353 2.63 42.01 8.67
C PHE A 353 3.58 42.69 7.68
N VAL A 354 3.83 42.05 6.53
CA VAL A 354 4.67 42.63 5.47
C VAL A 354 4.06 43.91 4.90
N ALA A 355 2.74 43.93 4.67
CA ALA A 355 2.03 45.09 4.13
C ALA A 355 1.81 46.22 5.16
N SER A 356 1.91 45.92 6.46
CA SER A 356 1.61 46.88 7.52
C SER A 356 2.69 47.98 7.59
N PRO A 357 2.32 49.27 7.49
CA PRO A 357 3.29 50.37 7.50
C PRO A 357 3.94 50.58 8.88
N SER A 358 3.27 50.18 9.96
CA SER A 358 3.72 50.31 11.36
C SER A 358 4.80 49.29 11.78
N VAL A 359 5.05 48.27 10.96
CA VAL A 359 5.99 47.20 11.27
C VAL A 359 7.38 47.54 10.73
N ASP A 360 8.42 47.31 11.55
CA ASP A 360 9.81 47.58 11.21
C ASP A 360 10.35 46.63 10.12
N ILE A 361 11.48 47.03 9.51
CA ILE A 361 12.06 46.32 8.36
C ILE A 361 12.55 44.90 8.71
N ILE A 362 13.01 44.68 9.95
CA ILE A 362 13.54 43.39 10.39
C ILE A 362 12.38 42.40 10.50
N THR A 363 11.32 42.80 11.21
CA THR A 363 10.08 42.02 11.33
C THR A 363 9.46 41.72 9.96
N LYS A 364 9.42 42.70 9.05
CA LYS A 364 8.95 42.49 7.66
C LYS A 364 9.77 41.45 6.91
N THR A 365 11.10 41.47 7.06
CA THR A 365 11.99 40.54 6.38
C THR A 365 11.75 39.10 6.84
N PHE A 366 11.68 38.86 8.16
CA PHE A 366 11.43 37.53 8.71
C PHE A 366 10.00 37.02 8.42
N CYS A 367 8.99 37.89 8.52
CA CYS A 367 7.63 37.55 8.08
C CYS A 367 7.58 37.24 6.58
N GLY A 368 8.35 37.94 5.75
CA GLY A 368 8.49 37.64 4.32
C GLY A 368 9.13 36.28 4.05
N ILE A 369 10.21 35.92 4.75
CA ILE A 369 10.83 34.58 4.68
C ILE A 369 9.82 33.51 5.09
N SER A 370 9.13 33.70 6.22
CA SER A 370 8.08 32.80 6.69
C SER A 370 6.96 32.62 5.66
N ALA A 371 6.52 33.70 5.01
CA ALA A 371 5.52 33.64 3.95
C ALA A 371 5.99 32.84 2.74
N ILE A 372 7.26 32.99 2.31
CA ILE A 372 7.83 32.20 1.21
C ILE A 372 7.86 30.71 1.59
N VAL A 373 8.29 30.38 2.81
CA VAL A 373 8.29 29.00 3.32
C VAL A 373 6.87 28.43 3.33
N ALA A 374 5.89 29.17 3.86
CA ALA A 374 4.49 28.75 3.91
C ALA A 374 3.91 28.56 2.50
N GLY A 375 4.11 29.52 1.60
CA GLY A 375 3.63 29.45 0.22
C GLY A 375 4.26 28.30 -0.57
N GLY A 376 5.58 28.13 -0.48
CA GLY A 376 6.31 27.02 -1.10
C GLY A 376 5.86 25.66 -0.56
N THR A 377 5.67 25.54 0.76
CA THR A 377 5.11 24.34 1.41
C THR A 377 3.70 24.05 0.90
N GLY A 378 2.84 25.07 0.76
CA GLY A 378 1.49 24.92 0.23
C GLY A 378 1.48 24.38 -1.20
N VAL A 379 2.30 24.96 -2.10
CA VAL A 379 2.41 24.50 -3.50
C VAL A 379 2.96 23.08 -3.57
N PHE A 380 4.01 22.77 -2.80
CA PHE A 380 4.58 21.42 -2.73
C PHE A 380 3.56 20.40 -2.24
N THR A 381 2.79 20.74 -1.20
CA THR A 381 1.78 19.85 -0.63
C THR A 381 0.62 19.63 -1.61
N LEU A 382 0.17 20.67 -2.32
CA LEU A 382 -0.83 20.53 -3.40
C LEU A 382 -0.33 19.62 -4.53
N HIS A 383 0.95 19.75 -4.90
CA HIS A 383 1.57 18.85 -5.88
C HIS A 383 1.54 17.39 -5.37
N MET A 384 1.92 17.15 -4.12
CA MET A 384 1.87 15.81 -3.51
C MET A 384 0.46 15.23 -3.50
N ILE A 385 -0.57 16.00 -3.12
CA ILE A 385 -1.97 15.55 -3.14
C ILE A 385 -2.36 15.14 -4.55
N ARG A 386 -2.00 15.92 -5.57
CA ARG A 386 -2.29 15.62 -6.98
C ARG A 386 -1.58 14.34 -7.43
N GLU A 387 -0.29 14.19 -7.11
CA GLU A 387 0.51 13.00 -7.41
C GLU A 387 -0.14 11.74 -6.81
N HIS A 388 -0.49 11.78 -5.53
CA HIS A 388 -1.01 10.62 -4.81
C HIS A 388 -2.46 10.26 -5.18
N ARG A 389 -3.28 11.25 -5.54
CA ARG A 389 -4.62 11.00 -6.10
C ARG A 389 -4.57 10.27 -7.45
N ALA A 390 -3.49 10.43 -8.20
CA ALA A 390 -3.28 9.76 -9.48
C ALA A 390 -2.73 8.33 -9.35
N LEU A 391 -2.31 7.92 -8.15
CA LEU A 391 -1.79 6.57 -7.94
C LEU A 391 -2.90 5.51 -8.07
N GLY A 392 -2.51 4.34 -8.58
CA GLY A 392 -3.40 3.19 -8.65
C GLY A 392 -3.83 2.71 -7.26
N LYS A 393 -5.08 2.25 -7.16
CA LYS A 393 -5.71 1.90 -5.88
C LYS A 393 -5.55 0.45 -5.46
N TYR A 394 -4.79 -0.36 -6.21
CA TYR A 394 -4.64 -1.80 -5.98
C TYR A 394 -3.25 -2.15 -5.45
N ALA A 395 -3.13 -3.25 -4.71
CA ALA A 395 -1.88 -3.73 -4.12
C ALA A 395 -0.71 -3.77 -5.12
N ALA A 396 -0.92 -4.22 -6.36
CA ALA A 396 0.13 -4.26 -7.38
C ALA A 396 0.72 -2.87 -7.69
N HIS A 397 -0.12 -1.83 -7.77
CA HIS A 397 0.34 -0.47 -8.02
C HIS A 397 1.12 0.08 -6.82
N ALA A 398 0.66 -0.22 -5.61
CA ALA A 398 1.34 0.12 -4.38
C ALA A 398 2.70 -0.59 -4.30
N ALA A 399 2.76 -1.87 -4.62
CA ALA A 399 3.98 -2.65 -4.59
C ALA A 399 5.02 -2.09 -5.57
N ASN A 400 4.62 -1.78 -6.81
CA ASN A 400 5.48 -1.13 -7.79
C ASN A 400 5.96 0.25 -7.31
N TYR A 401 5.08 1.03 -6.68
CA TYR A 401 5.43 2.33 -6.11
C TYR A 401 6.49 2.19 -5.00
N PHE A 402 6.29 1.28 -4.05
CA PHE A 402 7.24 1.07 -2.96
C PHE A 402 8.56 0.52 -3.46
N GLN A 403 8.56 -0.42 -4.41
CA GLN A 403 9.77 -0.94 -5.04
C GLN A 403 10.57 0.16 -5.75
N LEU A 404 9.90 1.13 -6.39
CA LEU A 404 10.56 2.25 -7.06
C LEU A 404 11.28 3.19 -6.07
N TYR A 405 10.74 3.36 -4.87
CA TYR A 405 11.27 4.26 -3.84
C TYR A 405 12.09 3.55 -2.75
N GLU A 406 12.11 2.22 -2.72
CA GLU A 406 12.90 1.41 -1.79
C GLU A 406 14.38 1.45 -2.17
N SER A 407 15.20 2.02 -1.29
CA SER A 407 16.65 1.92 -1.41
C SER A 407 17.18 0.67 -0.70
N HIS A 408 18.16 -0.01 -1.28
CA HIS A 408 18.81 -1.16 -0.64
C HIS A 408 19.48 -0.81 0.70
N ALA A 409 20.01 0.42 0.85
CA ALA A 409 20.73 0.81 2.06
C ALA A 409 19.82 1.48 3.11
N THR A 410 18.85 2.29 2.67
CA THR A 410 18.03 3.13 3.57
C THR A 410 16.56 2.75 3.59
N GLY A 411 16.13 1.77 2.80
CA GLY A 411 14.73 1.37 2.70
C GLY A 411 13.86 2.54 2.26
N LEU A 412 12.77 2.77 3.00
CA LEU A 412 11.77 3.81 2.73
C LEU A 412 12.03 5.13 3.48
N GLN A 413 13.21 5.29 4.10
CA GLN A 413 13.57 6.51 4.86
C GLN A 413 13.40 7.78 4.01
N GLY A 414 13.82 7.77 2.74
CA GLY A 414 13.68 8.94 1.85
C GLY A 414 12.21 9.32 1.59
N LEU A 415 11.35 8.31 1.40
CA LEU A 415 9.92 8.53 1.18
C LEU A 415 9.24 9.09 2.43
N SER A 416 9.59 8.59 3.62
CA SER A 416 9.07 9.11 4.88
C SER A 416 9.43 10.58 5.12
N ILE A 417 10.64 10.99 4.73
CA ILE A 417 11.06 12.39 4.77
C ILE A 417 10.18 13.23 3.84
N LYS A 418 9.98 12.80 2.59
CA LYS A 418 9.09 13.49 1.61
C LYS A 418 7.69 13.69 2.21
N TYR A 419 7.14 12.67 2.84
CA TYR A 419 5.77 12.70 3.41
C TYR A 419 5.61 13.65 4.60
N SER A 420 6.71 13.99 5.28
CA SER A 420 6.72 14.86 6.47
C SER A 420 6.83 16.35 6.15
N VAL A 421 7.30 16.70 4.94
CA VAL A 421 7.56 18.09 4.53
C VAL A 421 6.34 19.00 4.69
N PRO A 422 5.11 18.59 4.33
CA PRO A 422 3.92 19.45 4.46
C PRO A 422 3.73 20.04 5.86
N TRP A 423 3.71 19.19 6.89
CA TRP A 423 3.52 19.66 8.26
C TRP A 423 4.75 20.35 8.84
N ALA A 424 5.95 19.85 8.51
CA ALA A 424 7.18 20.49 8.97
C ALA A 424 7.31 21.93 8.45
N GLY A 425 6.97 22.18 7.17
CA GLY A 425 7.00 23.53 6.59
C GLY A 425 6.01 24.48 7.28
N VAL A 426 4.81 24.00 7.63
CA VAL A 426 3.84 24.77 8.43
C VAL A 426 4.41 25.11 9.80
N ILE A 427 4.96 24.13 10.53
CA ILE A 427 5.55 24.32 11.86
C ILE A 427 6.69 25.33 11.81
N TRP A 428 7.59 25.24 10.83
CA TRP A 428 8.70 26.19 10.68
C TRP A 428 8.22 27.59 10.34
N SER A 429 7.24 27.75 9.44
CA SER A 429 6.67 29.07 9.14
C SER A 429 6.01 29.70 10.38
N PHE A 430 5.25 28.90 11.13
CA PHE A 430 4.64 29.33 12.39
C PHE A 430 5.70 29.72 13.42
N GLY A 431 6.72 28.88 13.62
CA GLY A 431 7.83 29.15 14.56
C GLY A 431 8.58 30.44 14.23
N ILE A 432 8.90 30.68 12.95
CA ILE A 432 9.56 31.93 12.51
C ILE A 432 8.67 33.12 12.82
N THR A 433 7.38 33.07 12.47
CA THR A 433 6.42 34.15 12.75
C THR A 433 6.29 34.41 14.25
N CYS A 434 6.17 33.37 15.08
CA CYS A 434 6.05 33.50 16.53
C CYS A 434 7.28 34.15 17.16
N VAL A 435 8.49 33.66 16.82
CA VAL A 435 9.74 34.22 17.31
C VAL A 435 9.85 35.69 16.91
N THR A 436 9.56 35.99 15.64
CA THR A 436 9.57 37.36 15.10
C THR A 436 8.59 38.27 15.84
N LEU A 437 7.36 37.78 16.11
CA LEU A 437 6.34 38.53 16.84
C LEU A 437 6.76 38.82 18.29
N VAL A 438 7.35 37.83 18.98
CA VAL A 438 7.85 38.01 20.35
C VAL A 438 8.94 39.08 20.37
N PHE A 439 9.89 39.03 19.44
CA PHE A 439 10.93 40.05 19.33
C PHE A 439 10.37 41.44 19.03
N TYR A 440 9.41 41.54 18.10
CA TYR A 440 8.73 42.80 17.77
C TYR A 440 7.99 43.40 18.97
N LEU A 441 7.27 42.59 19.73
CA LEU A 441 6.56 43.03 20.93
C LEU A 441 7.54 43.48 22.02
N LEU A 442 8.62 42.72 22.23
CA LEU A 442 9.66 43.06 23.21
C LEU A 442 10.39 44.36 22.84
N SER A 443 10.75 44.54 21.57
CA SER A 443 11.41 45.76 21.09
C SER A 443 10.48 46.96 21.21
N SER A 444 9.20 46.81 20.86
CA SER A 444 8.20 47.87 20.98
C SER A 444 7.97 48.28 22.44
N PHE A 445 7.93 47.30 23.35
CA PHE A 445 7.82 47.55 24.78
C PHE A 445 9.04 48.29 25.34
N LEU A 446 10.25 47.87 24.96
CA LEU A 446 11.50 48.55 25.39
C LEU A 446 11.58 49.98 24.87
N VAL A 447 11.17 50.23 23.63
CA VAL A 447 11.11 51.59 23.05
C VAL A 447 10.09 52.45 23.79
N LEU A 448 8.91 51.91 24.11
CA LEU A 448 7.89 52.62 24.87
C LEU A 448 8.36 52.94 26.30
N ALA A 449 8.93 51.95 27.01
CA ALA A 449 9.52 52.12 28.34
C ALA A 449 10.67 53.15 28.32
N GLY A 450 11.54 53.12 27.31
CA GLY A 450 12.59 54.11 27.11
C GLY A 450 12.04 55.51 26.84
N ALA A 451 11.00 55.65 26.01
CA ALA A 451 10.35 56.93 25.73
C ALA A 451 9.74 57.56 26.99
N HIS A 452 9.10 56.76 27.85
CA HIS A 452 8.59 57.24 29.15
C HIS A 452 9.71 57.69 30.09
N MET A 453 10.85 57.00 30.11
CA MET A 453 12.03 57.42 30.86
C MET A 453 12.61 58.74 30.34
N HIS A 454 12.67 58.94 29.03
CA HIS A 454 13.11 60.22 28.45
C HIS A 454 12.17 61.37 28.80
N ILE A 455 10.85 61.16 28.82
CA ILE A 455 9.86 62.16 29.24
C ILE A 455 10.06 62.51 30.72
N LEU A 456 10.31 61.52 31.59
CA LEU A 456 10.56 61.78 33.01
C LEU A 456 11.87 62.55 33.25
N VAL A 457 12.94 62.21 32.53
CA VAL A 457 14.23 62.92 32.61
C VAL A 457 14.11 64.33 32.06
N THR A 458 13.42 64.53 30.94
CA THR A 458 13.18 65.89 30.40
C THR A 458 12.25 66.71 31.31
N ALA A 459 11.21 66.13 31.88
CA ALA A 459 10.36 66.79 32.88
C ALA A 459 11.16 67.19 34.13
N PHE A 460 12.07 66.32 34.62
CA PHE A 460 12.96 66.61 35.73
C PHE A 460 13.94 67.75 35.41
N LEU A 461 14.55 67.75 34.22
CA LEU A 461 15.45 68.82 33.78
C LEU A 461 14.71 70.15 33.59
N VAL A 462 13.50 70.14 33.01
CA VAL A 462 12.67 71.35 32.85
C VAL A 462 12.21 71.89 34.19
N ALA A 463 11.83 71.03 35.15
CA ALA A 463 11.52 71.42 36.52
C ALA A 463 12.76 72.02 37.23
N GLY A 464 13.95 71.42 37.05
CA GLY A 464 15.20 71.94 37.57
C GLY A 464 15.55 73.33 37.02
N VAL A 465 15.37 73.54 35.71
CA VAL A 465 15.57 74.85 35.05
C VAL A 465 14.53 75.86 35.51
N TYR A 466 13.27 75.46 35.69
CA TYR A 466 12.20 76.32 36.22
C TYR A 466 12.48 76.78 37.66
N VAL A 467 12.97 75.88 38.52
CA VAL A 467 13.36 76.20 39.90
C VAL A 467 14.58 77.13 39.94
N TYR A 468 15.58 76.89 39.08
CA TYR A 468 16.75 77.76 38.94
C TYR A 468 16.40 79.16 38.42
N ALA A 469 15.54 79.26 37.39
CA ALA A 469 15.12 80.53 36.81
C ALA A 469 14.25 81.39 37.74
N ARG A 470 13.57 80.77 38.72
CA ARG A 470 12.80 81.46 39.78
C ARG A 470 13.67 81.96 40.95
N GLY A 471 14.99 81.79 40.88
CA GLY A 471 15.92 82.30 41.89
C GLY A 471 15.84 81.55 43.23
N VAL A 472 15.30 80.32 43.23
CA VAL A 472 15.29 79.48 44.43
C VAL A 472 16.54 78.62 44.39
N ASN A 473 17.56 78.98 45.19
CA ASN A 473 18.77 78.17 45.39
C ASN A 473 18.39 76.76 45.86
N PRO A 474 18.56 75.71 45.03
CA PRO A 474 18.10 74.38 45.39
C PRO A 474 19.31 73.53 45.80
N PHE A 475 20.02 73.89 46.87
CA PHE A 475 20.73 72.98 47.77
C PHE A 475 21.51 73.77 48.84
N PHE A 476 21.42 73.30 50.09
CA PHE A 476 22.16 73.70 51.30
C PHE A 476 21.46 74.49 52.42
N HIS A 477 20.20 74.16 52.76
CA HIS A 477 19.78 74.48 54.14
C HIS A 477 18.96 73.51 54.98
N ASP A 478 18.59 72.30 54.53
CA ASP A 478 17.70 71.48 55.38
C ASP A 478 17.98 69.97 55.45
N ILE A 479 19.22 69.52 55.20
CA ILE A 479 19.62 68.11 55.47
C ILE A 479 19.82 67.84 56.98
N ARG A 480 19.96 68.86 57.83
CA ARG A 480 20.11 68.67 59.29
C ARG A 480 18.81 68.33 60.04
N LYS A 481 17.62 68.56 59.47
CA LYS A 481 16.34 68.34 60.19
C LYS A 481 15.69 66.97 59.96
N VAL A 482 16.14 66.21 58.97
CA VAL A 482 15.57 64.86 58.71
C VAL A 482 16.27 63.76 59.52
N ALA A 483 17.54 63.95 59.90
CA ALA A 483 18.27 63.01 60.75
C ALA A 483 17.84 63.01 62.23
N HIS A 484 16.99 63.97 62.66
CA HIS A 484 16.53 64.09 64.05
C HIS A 484 15.11 63.53 64.30
N ARG A 485 14.44 62.97 63.27
CA ARG A 485 13.11 62.30 63.41
C ARG A 485 13.16 60.77 63.46
N PHE A 486 14.30 60.15 63.19
CA PHE A 486 14.50 58.71 63.39
C PHE A 486 15.53 58.51 64.50
N GLY A 487 15.04 58.59 65.74
CA GLY A 487 15.86 58.45 66.94
C GLY A 487 16.38 57.04 67.12
N ILE A 488 17.71 56.89 67.08
CA ILE A 488 18.51 55.84 67.73
C ILE A 488 19.87 56.55 68.00
N VAL A 489 20.30 56.84 69.22
CA VAL A 489 21.03 55.93 70.13
C VAL A 489 21.24 56.66 71.47
N SER A 490 21.07 55.97 72.62
CA SER A 490 22.07 55.96 73.70
C SER A 490 21.67 55.04 74.86
N ALA A 491 22.52 54.06 75.15
CA ALA A 491 22.66 53.45 76.48
C ALA A 491 24.17 53.30 76.78
N PRO A 492 24.61 53.40 78.06
CA PRO A 492 26.03 53.55 78.43
C PRO A 492 26.70 52.21 78.82
N PRO A 493 28.04 52.17 79.00
CA PRO A 493 28.83 50.95 78.96
C PRO A 493 29.23 50.39 80.34
N PRO A 494 29.72 49.14 80.39
CA PRO A 494 30.72 48.71 81.38
C PRO A 494 31.96 48.00 80.74
N PRO A 495 33.02 47.70 81.52
CA PRO A 495 34.41 47.84 81.08
C PRO A 495 35.22 46.55 80.77
N MET A 496 36.38 46.81 80.15
CA MET A 496 37.63 46.03 79.93
C MET A 496 37.65 44.47 79.98
N THR A 497 38.04 43.92 78.82
CA THR A 497 38.80 42.69 78.44
C THR A 497 39.36 41.76 79.53
N PRO A 498 39.51 40.40 79.34
CA PRO A 498 40.39 39.85 78.28
C PRO A 498 40.16 38.41 77.71
N VAL A 499 40.80 38.16 76.55
CA VAL A 499 41.50 36.93 76.10
C VAL A 499 40.73 35.68 75.60
N ALA A 500 41.32 35.09 74.53
CA ALA A 500 41.20 33.71 73.99
C ALA A 500 39.93 33.40 73.16
N ARG A 501 39.95 32.69 72.01
CA ARG A 501 40.87 31.68 71.46
C ARG A 501 40.66 31.57 69.93
N SER A 502 41.78 31.38 69.23
CA SER A 502 42.05 30.68 67.95
C SER A 502 40.94 29.95 67.15
N TYR A 503 40.93 30.21 65.83
CA TYR A 503 40.94 29.29 64.64
C TYR A 503 39.88 28.14 64.50
N PRO A 504 39.65 27.55 63.30
CA PRO A 504 39.43 28.16 61.97
C PRO A 504 38.47 27.39 61.01
N THR A 505 38.28 27.96 59.81
CA THR A 505 38.21 27.33 58.46
C THR A 505 37.47 25.99 58.21
N ASN A 506 36.58 26.04 57.20
CA ASN A 506 36.27 25.02 56.16
C ASN A 506 37.42 24.01 55.84
N PRO A 507 37.24 22.85 55.15
CA PRO A 507 36.09 22.34 54.35
C PRO A 507 35.84 20.79 54.38
N ALA A 508 34.84 20.34 53.61
CA ALA A 508 34.69 19.04 52.91
C ALA A 508 34.57 17.68 53.65
N GLU A 509 33.63 16.88 53.10
CA GLU A 509 33.73 15.44 52.77
C GLU A 509 32.94 14.38 53.60
N ILE A 510 32.45 13.36 52.85
CA ILE A 510 32.02 11.98 53.23
C ILE A 510 30.49 11.84 53.53
N LEU A 511 29.66 11.30 52.60
CA LEU A 511 29.28 9.86 52.38
C LEU A 511 28.67 9.24 53.66
N ASP A 512 27.52 8.55 53.73
CA ASP A 512 26.83 7.55 52.88
C ASP A 512 25.49 7.17 53.64
N PRO A 513 24.72 6.08 53.39
CA PRO A 513 23.60 5.96 52.42
C PRO A 513 22.32 5.24 52.99
N VAL A 514 21.39 4.78 52.10
CA VAL A 514 20.47 3.60 52.29
C VAL A 514 19.24 3.84 53.23
N ASP A 515 17.94 3.57 52.93
CA ASP A 515 17.31 2.49 52.16
C ASP A 515 15.77 2.64 51.94
N ASN A 516 15.28 1.89 50.93
CA ASN A 516 13.98 1.17 50.83
C ASN A 516 12.63 1.91 50.67
N PHE A 517 12.15 1.97 49.42
CA PHE A 517 10.72 1.81 49.10
C PHE A 517 10.52 0.61 48.17
N VAL A 518 9.86 -0.42 48.73
CA VAL A 518 9.49 -1.69 48.10
C VAL A 518 8.15 -1.52 47.37
N LEU A 519 8.08 -1.93 46.10
CA LEU A 519 6.84 -2.09 45.34
C LEU A 519 6.17 -3.45 45.66
N PRO A 520 4.83 -3.54 45.75
CA PRO A 520 4.15 -4.79 46.05
C PRO A 520 4.06 -5.72 44.82
N PRO A 521 4.02 -7.06 45.01
CA PRO A 521 3.96 -8.01 43.90
C PRO A 521 2.54 -8.20 43.36
N ALA A 522 2.46 -8.57 42.08
CA ALA A 522 1.25 -8.95 41.37
C ALA A 522 0.70 -10.31 41.86
N VAL A 523 -0.60 -10.36 42.12
CA VAL A 523 -1.35 -11.59 42.39
C VAL A 523 -1.90 -12.12 41.07
N TYR A 524 -1.37 -13.26 40.62
CA TYR A 524 -2.00 -14.10 39.60
C TYR A 524 -2.68 -15.27 40.34
N ASP A 525 -4.00 -15.32 40.27
CA ASP A 525 -4.79 -16.45 40.75
C ASP A 525 -5.02 -17.40 39.57
N LEU A 526 -4.47 -18.60 39.67
CA LEU A 526 -4.73 -19.74 38.79
C LEU A 526 -5.81 -20.58 39.47
N GLY A 527 -7.07 -20.41 39.04
CA GLY A 527 -8.16 -21.30 39.39
C GLY A 527 -8.23 -22.47 38.43
N SER A 528 -7.84 -23.65 38.90
CA SER A 528 -8.26 -24.95 38.39
C SER A 528 -9.54 -25.38 39.10
N ASP A 529 -10.62 -25.56 38.33
CA ASP A 529 -11.63 -26.62 38.47
C ASP A 529 -12.43 -26.73 37.17
#